data_AF-A0A3C0MAX6-F1
#
_entry.id   AF-A0A3C0MAX6-F1
#
_cell.length_a   1.000
_cell.length_b   1.000
_cell.length_c   1.000
_cell.angle_alpha   90.00
_cell.angle_beta   90.00
_cell.angle_gamma   90.00
#
_symmetry.space_group_name_H-M   'P 1'
#
loop_
_entity.id
_entity.type
_entity.pdbx_description
1 polymer ?
#
loop_
_entity_poly.entity_id
_entity_poly.type
_entity_poly.pdbx_seq_one_letter_code
_entity_poly.pdbx_strand_id
1 'polypeptide(L)' 'PLVYLDNAASAQKPRAVLEAMREAAETHYANVHRGLHTLANEATEAFEAARESVRMFLNA' A
#
# COMPACT_ATOMS: atom_id res chain seq x y z
N PRO A 1 21.06 17.71 14.46
CA PRO A 1 20.02 16.68 14.21
C PRO A 1 18.86 17.32 13.44
N LEU A 2 18.14 16.57 12.60
CA LEU A 2 16.97 17.09 11.87
C LEU A 2 15.77 17.22 12.82
N VAL A 3 15.09 18.38 12.78
CA VAL A 3 13.83 18.62 13.51
C VAL A 3 12.76 18.93 12.47
N TYR A 4 11.93 17.94 12.15
CA TYR A 4 10.93 18.04 11.09
C TYR A 4 9.56 18.40 11.66
N LEU A 5 9.14 19.66 11.50
CA LEU A 5 7.90 20.22 12.06
C LEU A 5 6.82 20.51 11.00
N ASP A 6 6.94 19.92 9.80
CA ASP A 6 6.03 20.14 8.66
C ASP A 6 5.18 18.90 8.31
N ASN A 7 4.86 18.07 9.32
CA ASN A 7 4.13 16.81 9.12
C ASN A 7 2.69 17.00 8.61
N ALA A 8 2.10 18.18 8.81
CA ALA A 8 0.78 18.51 8.31
C ALA A 8 0.76 18.66 6.78
N ALA A 9 1.85 19.13 6.16
CA ALA A 9 1.99 19.17 4.71
C ALA A 9 2.30 17.78 4.13
N SER A 10 3.22 17.03 4.75
CA SER A 10 3.43 15.61 4.46
C SER A 10 4.18 14.94 5.59
N ALA A 11 3.71 13.78 6.05
CA ALA A 11 4.44 12.99 7.04
C ALA A 11 5.62 12.23 6.41
N GLN A 12 6.68 12.02 7.19
CA GLN A 12 7.69 10.99 6.89
C GLN A 12 7.05 9.61 6.95
N LYS A 13 7.57 8.67 6.15
CA LYS A 13 6.95 7.36 5.95
C LYS A 13 7.61 6.36 6.92
N PRO A 14 6.85 5.66 7.77
CA PRO A 14 7.44 4.64 8.62
C PRO A 14 7.96 3.47 7.77
N ARG A 15 8.92 2.70 8.31
CA ARG A 15 9.55 1.59 7.59
C ARG A 15 8.55 0.59 7.01
N ALA A 16 7.46 0.30 7.72
CA ALA A 16 6.43 -0.63 7.27
C ALA A 16 5.76 -0.17 5.95
N VAL A 17 5.52 1.13 5.78
CA VAL A 17 4.96 1.68 4.54
C VAL A 17 5.96 1.56 3.40
N LEU A 18 7.22 1.87 3.65
CA LEU A 18 8.27 1.75 2.63
C LEU A 18 8.48 0.31 2.18
N GLU A 19 8.44 -0.64 3.12
CA GLU A 19 8.59 -2.06 2.83
C GLU A 19 7.42 -2.59 1.97
N ALA A 20 6.18 -2.28 2.36
CA ALA A 20 5.01 -2.70 1.59
C ALA A 20 5.01 -2.12 0.16
N MET A 21 5.43 -0.86 0.00
CA MET A 21 5.59 -0.25 -1.33
C MET A 21 6.68 -0.93 -2.15
N ARG A 22 7.82 -1.27 -1.51
CA ARG A 22 8.93 -1.98 -2.16
C ARG A 22 8.48 -3.37 -2.61
N GLU A 23 7.89 -4.15 -1.71
CA GLU A 23 7.41 -5.50 -2.00
C GLU A 23 6.37 -5.49 -3.14
N ALA A 24 5.39 -4.58 -3.08
CA ALA A 24 4.41 -4.44 -4.17
C ALA A 24 5.08 -4.13 -5.53
N ALA A 25 6.15 -3.34 -5.56
CA ALA A 25 6.86 -2.99 -6.78
C ALA A 25 7.82 -4.09 -7.28
N GLU A 26 8.48 -4.80 -6.36
CA GLU A 26 9.53 -5.77 -6.70
C GLU A 26 8.99 -7.19 -6.91
N THR A 27 7.90 -7.59 -6.23
CA THR A 27 7.44 -8.99 -6.22
C THR A 27 5.99 -9.17 -6.70
N HIS A 28 5.12 -8.16 -6.60
CA HIS A 28 3.68 -8.31 -6.91
C HIS A 28 3.17 -7.33 -7.98
N TYR A 29 4.06 -6.72 -8.76
CA TYR A 29 3.67 -5.65 -9.67
C TYR A 29 2.88 -6.19 -10.88
N ALA A 30 1.57 -5.92 -10.89
CA ALA A 30 0.68 -6.20 -11.99
C ALA A 30 -0.56 -5.28 -11.96
N ASN A 31 -1.31 -5.25 -13.06
CA ASN A 31 -2.60 -4.56 -13.11
C ASN A 31 -3.64 -5.28 -12.24
N VAL A 32 -4.45 -4.52 -11.49
CA VAL A 32 -5.52 -5.02 -10.61
C VAL A 32 -6.84 -5.33 -11.34
N HIS A 33 -6.84 -5.35 -12.67
CA HIS A 33 -8.03 -5.56 -13.49
C HIS A 33 -8.32 -7.06 -13.70
N ARG A 34 -8.40 -7.83 -12.61
CA ARG A 34 -8.74 -9.26 -12.57
C ARG A 34 -8.10 -10.05 -13.72
N GLY A 35 -6.79 -9.91 -13.86
CA GLY A 35 -6.02 -10.66 -14.85
C GLY A 35 -6.04 -12.16 -14.55
N LEU A 36 -5.97 -13.01 -15.57
CA LEU A 36 -6.02 -14.47 -15.44
C LEU A 36 -4.74 -15.10 -14.87
N HIS A 37 -3.69 -14.31 -14.61
CA HIS A 37 -2.38 -14.79 -14.17
C HIS A 37 -2.08 -14.44 -12.71
N THR A 38 -1.20 -15.23 -12.09
CA THR A 38 -0.90 -15.20 -10.64
C THR A 38 -0.64 -13.79 -10.11
N LEU A 39 0.31 -13.05 -10.69
CA LEU A 39 0.66 -11.71 -10.21
C LEU A 39 -0.52 -10.71 -10.26
N ALA A 40 -1.44 -10.84 -11.22
CA ALA A 40 -2.61 -9.96 -11.28
C ALA A 40 -3.62 -10.29 -10.16
N ASN A 41 -3.75 -11.58 -9.81
CA ASN A 41 -4.58 -11.98 -8.68
C ASN A 41 -3.98 -11.48 -7.36
N GLU A 42 -2.68 -11.70 -7.14
CA GLU A 42 -1.97 -11.22 -5.94
C GLU A 42 -2.08 -9.70 -5.78
N ALA A 43 -1.84 -8.93 -6.84
CA ALA A 43 -1.99 -7.48 -6.82
C ALA A 43 -3.44 -7.05 -6.51
N THR A 44 -4.43 -7.74 -7.07
CA THR A 44 -5.85 -7.46 -6.82
C THR A 44 -6.23 -7.77 -5.38
N GLU A 45 -5.78 -8.90 -4.83
CA GLU A 45 -6.03 -9.28 -3.44
C GLU A 45 -5.41 -8.30 -2.46
N ALA A 46 -4.15 -7.90 -2.67
CA ALA A 46 -3.47 -6.91 -1.84
C ALA A 46 -4.18 -5.54 -1.89
N PHE A 47 -4.66 -5.13 -3.07
CA PHE A 47 -5.42 -3.90 -3.25
C PHE A 47 -6.76 -3.93 -2.50
N GLU A 48 -7.51 -5.02 -2.60
CA GLU A 48 -8.78 -5.17 -1.88
C GLU A 48 -8.58 -5.31 -0.35
N ALA A 49 -7.48 -5.93 0.09
CA ALA A 49 -7.11 -5.95 1.51
C ALA A 49 -6.79 -4.54 2.06
N ALA A 50 -6.14 -3.69 1.25
CA ALA A 50 -5.93 -2.30 1.60
C ALA A 50 -7.26 -1.52 1.68
N ARG A 51 -8.19 -1.76 0.75
CA ARG A 51 -9.55 -1.20 0.80
C ARG A 51 -10.26 -1.59 2.10
N GLU A 52 -10.22 -2.86 2.46
CA GLU A 52 -10.84 -3.36 3.69
C GLU A 52 -10.21 -2.75 4.95
N SER A 53 -8.89 -2.57 4.97
CA SER A 53 -8.19 -1.90 6.07
C SER A 53 -8.66 -0.45 6.24
N VAL A 54 -8.82 0.29 5.14
CA VAL A 54 -9.35 1.65 5.16
C VAL A 54 -10.82 1.67 5.61
N ARG A 55 -11.63 0.72 5.14
CA ARG A 55 -13.02 0.56 5.56
C ARG A 55 -13.14 0.40 7.07
N MET A 56 -12.35 -0.52 7.65
CA MET A 56 -12.31 -0.74 9.09
C MET A 56 -11.82 0.49 9.86
N PHE A 57 -10.79 1.17 9.37
CA PHE A 57 -10.25 2.39 9.98
C PHE A 57 -11.29 3.51 10.06
N LEU A 58 -12.13 3.64 9.02
CA LEU A 58 -13.20 4.62 8.95
C LEU A 58 -14.53 4.14 9.55
N ASN A 59 -14.61 2.88 10.00
CA ASN A 59 -15.82 2.23 10.49
C ASN A 59 -17.01 2.32 9.51
N ALA A 60 -16.74 2.04 8.23
CA ALA A 60 -17.70 2.14 7.12
C ALA A 60 -18.15 0.78 6.58
#